data_AF-A0A7S2PMM0-F1
#
_entry.id   AF-A0A7S2PMM0-F1
#
_cell.length_a   1.000
_cell.length_b   1.000
_cell.length_c   1.000
_cell.angle_alpha   90.00
_cell.angle_beta   90.00
_cell.angle_gamma   90.00
#
_symmetry.space_group_name_H-M   'P 1'
#
loop_
_entity.id
_entity.type
_entity.pdbx_description
1 polymer ?
#
loop_
_entity_poly.entity_id
_entity_poly.type
_entity_poly.pdbx_seq_one_letter_code
_entity_poly.pdbx_strand_id
1 'polypeptide(L)'
;VGANGRLGSMVCRYLLRNNPNTKVLAAVHYVGDSSSRGYGRLSYEVGAEDGVGTIGAAWSEDRNASFMYTDEMKDYNLQNLRVIDVELLDPVQCMTLTEDVDSVIWCATDFNGNKPRAVSGLNIAFLFRAVAAPTKGRVEIEGLQNILGGLKNGKQNKRWNMEREGGQSVSPKSNNPISFVLVSTAEDAFDDFTTPLGDFKALKRDGERILREDFPSVSHCILQMARYDENFVDEDLDIQFDENAATDDGVEKRRRRINRRDAARIAVEALTDENLLGKKVEVYTALRGR
;
A
#
# COMPACT_ATOMS: atom_id res chain seq x y z
N VAL A 1 2.58 4.17 -2.40
CA VAL A 1 1.34 4.67 -3.06
C VAL A 1 0.12 4.15 -2.30
N GLY A 2 -0.95 4.96 -2.17
CA GLY A 2 -2.10 4.61 -1.33
C GLY A 2 -1.89 4.95 0.15
N ALA A 3 -1.07 5.98 0.43
CA ALA A 3 -0.57 6.31 1.76
C ALA A 3 -1.68 6.75 2.74
N ASN A 4 -2.80 7.28 2.25
CA ASN A 4 -3.94 7.63 3.10
C ASN A 4 -4.90 6.43 3.34
N GLY A 5 -4.55 5.23 2.88
CA GLY A 5 -5.29 4.00 3.15
C GLY A 5 -4.98 3.40 4.53
N ARG A 6 -5.77 2.42 4.97
CA ARG A 6 -5.57 1.76 6.27
C ARG A 6 -4.19 1.12 6.40
N LEU A 7 -3.77 0.36 5.38
CA LEU A 7 -2.44 -0.23 5.35
C LEU A 7 -1.35 0.79 4.99
N GLY A 8 -1.56 1.60 3.95
CA GLY A 8 -0.53 2.51 3.44
C GLY A 8 -0.07 3.55 4.47
N SER A 9 -0.96 3.99 5.36
CA SER A 9 -0.58 4.90 6.46
C SER A 9 0.30 4.21 7.49
N MET A 10 -0.01 2.95 7.85
CA MET A 10 0.81 2.13 8.74
C MET A 10 2.19 1.82 8.12
N VAL A 11 2.27 1.61 6.81
CA VAL A 11 3.55 1.46 6.09
C VAL A 11 4.39 2.72 6.22
N CYS A 12 3.80 3.91 6.03
CA CYS A 12 4.51 5.18 6.23
C CYS A 12 4.99 5.33 7.69
N ARG A 13 4.13 5.02 8.66
CA ARG A 13 4.48 5.03 10.09
C ARG A 13 5.65 4.09 10.38
N TYR A 14 5.60 2.86 9.89
CA TYR A 14 6.65 1.86 10.12
C TYR A 14 8.00 2.30 9.53
N LEU A 15 8.02 2.79 8.29
CA LEU A 15 9.22 3.33 7.64
C LEU A 15 9.82 4.48 8.44
N LEU A 16 9.00 5.45 8.84
CA LEU A 16 9.49 6.64 9.54
C LEU A 16 10.08 6.31 10.92
N ARG A 17 9.52 5.33 11.62
CA ARG A 17 9.97 4.93 12.96
C ARG A 17 11.17 3.99 12.94
N ASN A 18 11.23 3.07 11.98
CA ASN A 18 12.24 2.00 11.97
C ASN A 18 13.35 2.22 10.94
N ASN A 19 13.17 3.17 10.01
CA ASN A 19 14.15 3.48 8.97
C ASN A 19 14.44 4.99 8.94
N PRO A 20 15.14 5.54 9.96
CA PRO A 20 15.36 6.99 10.14
C PRO A 20 16.17 7.64 9.01
N ASN A 21 16.89 6.85 8.21
CA ASN A 21 17.66 7.34 7.07
C ASN A 21 16.87 7.34 5.75
N THR A 22 15.64 6.82 5.76
CA THR A 22 14.81 6.68 4.56
C THR A 22 13.92 7.90 4.39
N LYS A 23 13.96 8.53 3.20
CA LYS A 23 12.99 9.55 2.78
C LYS A 23 11.72 8.85 2.30
N VAL A 24 10.58 9.27 2.81
CA VAL A 24 9.28 8.65 2.51
C VAL A 24 8.44 9.60 1.68
N LEU A 25 8.08 9.16 0.48
CA LEU A 25 7.16 9.88 -0.40
C LEU A 25 5.75 9.26 -0.32
N ALA A 26 4.86 9.94 0.39
CA ALA A 26 3.48 9.52 0.58
C ALA A 26 2.55 10.08 -0.50
N ALA A 27 2.31 9.26 -1.53
CA ALA A 27 1.30 9.53 -2.55
C ALA A 27 -0.13 9.32 -2.00
N VAL A 28 -0.86 10.42 -1.93
CA VAL A 28 -2.26 10.49 -1.49
C VAL A 28 -3.14 10.97 -2.64
N HIS A 29 -4.44 10.68 -2.58
CA HIS A 29 -5.42 11.25 -3.50
C HIS A 29 -6.44 12.02 -2.68
N TYR A 30 -6.66 13.30 -3.01
CA TYR A 30 -7.69 14.11 -2.39
C TYR A 30 -9.07 13.81 -2.98
N VAL A 31 -9.89 13.05 -2.23
CA VAL A 31 -11.33 12.95 -2.51
C VAL A 31 -12.01 14.05 -1.71
N GLY A 32 -12.52 15.08 -2.38
CA GLY A 32 -13.14 16.26 -1.76
C GLY A 32 -14.48 15.99 -1.08
N ASP A 33 -14.49 15.17 -0.02
CA ASP A 33 -15.67 14.95 0.81
C ASP A 33 -15.54 15.66 2.17
N SER A 34 -16.61 16.35 2.54
CA SER A 34 -16.71 17.36 3.61
C SER A 34 -16.44 16.87 5.04
N SER A 35 -16.17 15.58 5.25
CA SER A 35 -16.04 14.96 6.58
C SER A 35 -14.63 14.49 6.94
N SER A 36 -13.69 14.46 6.00
CA SER A 36 -12.28 14.20 6.29
C SER A 36 -11.41 15.20 5.53
N ARG A 37 -10.82 16.16 6.26
CA ARG A 37 -9.73 16.99 5.72
C ARG A 37 -8.68 16.07 5.07
N GLY A 38 -8.15 16.51 3.93
CA GLY A 38 -7.17 15.79 3.12
C GLY A 38 -6.13 15.06 3.98
N TYR A 39 -5.72 13.86 3.56
CA TYR A 39 -4.68 13.04 4.21
C TYR A 39 -4.80 12.84 5.75
N GLY A 40 -5.97 13.06 6.36
CA GLY A 40 -6.14 13.01 7.82
C GLY A 40 -5.83 11.67 8.47
N ARG A 41 -6.05 10.54 7.77
CA ARG A 41 -5.64 9.22 8.29
C ARG A 41 -4.13 9.09 8.31
N LEU A 42 -3.45 9.49 7.24
CA LEU A 42 -2.00 9.49 7.21
C LEU A 42 -1.44 10.36 8.35
N SER A 43 -1.97 11.58 8.54
CA SER A 43 -1.55 12.48 9.62
C SER A 43 -1.76 11.88 11.02
N TYR A 44 -2.89 11.21 11.22
CA TYR A 44 -3.16 10.51 12.48
C TYR A 44 -2.11 9.42 12.71
N GLU A 45 -1.94 8.52 11.75
CA GLU A 45 -1.10 7.33 11.90
C GLU A 45 0.39 7.66 12.11
N VAL A 46 0.92 8.64 11.38
CA VAL A 46 2.36 8.97 11.47
C VAL A 46 2.69 9.91 12.62
N GLY A 47 1.72 10.73 13.06
CA GLY A 47 1.96 11.82 14.00
C GLY A 47 1.08 11.78 15.24
N ALA A 48 -0.24 11.77 15.07
CA ALA A 48 -1.15 12.01 16.19
C ALA A 48 -1.52 10.76 17.02
N GLU A 49 -1.30 9.54 16.50
CA GLU A 49 -1.77 8.30 17.11
C GLU A 49 -1.29 8.13 18.55
N ASP A 50 -0.01 8.40 18.79
CA ASP A 50 0.62 8.32 20.12
C ASP A 50 0.70 9.70 20.79
N GLY A 51 0.13 10.73 20.16
CA GLY A 51 0.13 12.09 20.67
C GLY A 51 -0.81 12.22 21.87
N VAL A 52 -0.40 12.98 22.88
CA VAL A 52 -1.27 13.29 24.02
C VAL A 52 -2.22 14.42 23.62
N GLY A 53 -3.52 14.19 23.77
CA GLY A 53 -4.52 15.13 23.28
C GLY A 53 -5.91 14.93 23.86
N THR A 54 -6.78 15.91 23.62
CA THR A 54 -8.21 15.81 23.94
C THR A 54 -8.99 15.75 22.64
N ILE A 55 -9.87 14.76 22.52
CA ILE A 55 -10.80 14.63 21.41
C ILE A 55 -12.18 14.99 21.95
N GLY A 56 -12.75 16.11 21.49
CA GLY A 56 -14.12 16.48 21.80
C GLY A 56 -15.10 15.39 21.35
N ALA A 57 -16.14 15.14 22.16
CA ALA A 57 -17.16 14.16 21.81
C ALA A 57 -17.86 14.53 20.49
N ALA A 58 -18.27 13.54 19.70
CA ALA A 58 -18.82 13.76 18.36
C ALA A 58 -20.10 14.64 18.34
N TRP A 59 -20.82 14.71 19.45
CA TRP A 59 -22.03 15.50 19.65
C TRP A 59 -21.79 16.87 20.32
N SER A 60 -20.54 17.18 20.69
CA SER A 60 -20.15 18.49 21.24
C SER A 60 -20.21 19.56 20.14
N GLU A 61 -20.59 20.79 20.49
CA GLU A 61 -20.44 21.95 19.59
C GLU A 61 -18.96 22.28 19.37
N ASP A 62 -18.12 22.02 20.38
CA ASP A 62 -16.66 22.05 20.28
C ASP A 62 -16.14 20.70 19.78
N ARG A 63 -16.28 20.44 18.48
CA ARG A 63 -15.65 19.29 17.79
C ARG A 63 -14.16 19.51 17.55
N ASN A 64 -13.47 20.08 18.54
CA ASN A 64 -12.05 20.36 18.45
C ASN A 64 -11.29 19.16 19.02
N ALA A 65 -10.41 18.58 18.19
CA ALA A 65 -9.37 17.70 18.66
C ALA A 65 -8.09 18.53 18.80
N SER A 66 -7.50 18.50 19.99
CA SER A 66 -6.18 19.08 20.23
C SER A 66 -5.19 17.96 20.47
N PHE A 67 -4.06 18.00 19.77
CA PHE A 67 -2.95 17.08 19.95
C PHE A 67 -1.71 17.89 20.29
N MET A 68 -0.98 17.44 21.29
CA MET A 68 0.27 18.05 21.71
C MET A 68 1.42 17.17 21.27
N TYR A 69 2.47 17.81 20.77
CA TYR A 69 3.75 17.14 20.57
C TYR A 69 4.34 16.75 21.93
N THR A 70 4.82 15.50 22.03
CA THR A 70 5.51 14.97 23.22
C THR A 70 6.95 14.57 22.86
N ASP A 71 7.83 14.46 23.86
CA ASP A 71 9.23 14.07 23.65
C ASP A 71 9.39 12.69 23.01
N GLU A 72 8.40 11.81 23.17
CA GLU A 72 8.34 10.47 22.55
C GLU A 72 8.23 10.55 21.02
N MET A 73 7.74 11.67 20.48
CA MET A 73 7.55 11.90 19.05
C MET A 73 8.80 12.44 18.35
N LYS A 74 9.88 12.73 19.09
CA LYS A 74 11.13 13.26 18.51
C LYS A 74 11.77 12.32 17.51
N ASP A 75 11.61 11.02 17.73
CA ASP A 75 12.23 9.98 16.92
C ASP A 75 11.30 9.48 15.80
N TYR A 76 10.18 10.18 15.53
CA TYR A 76 9.26 9.82 14.44
C TYR A 76 9.75 10.22 13.06
N ASN A 77 10.86 10.96 12.97
CA ASN A 77 11.50 11.35 11.72
C ASN A 77 10.55 11.99 10.69
N LEU A 78 9.54 12.75 11.14
CA LEU A 78 8.51 13.35 10.28
C LEU A 78 9.09 14.28 9.21
N GLN A 79 10.28 14.84 9.43
CA GLN A 79 11.02 15.62 8.43
C GLN A 79 11.38 14.83 7.17
N ASN A 80 11.39 13.50 7.24
CA ASN A 80 11.64 12.62 6.11
C ASN A 80 10.38 12.33 5.29
N LEU A 81 9.19 12.70 5.79
CA LEU A 81 7.92 12.47 5.10
C LEU A 81 7.58 13.64 4.18
N ARG A 82 7.44 13.35 2.88
CA ARG A 82 6.86 14.26 1.91
C ARG A 82 5.50 13.73 1.46
N VAL A 83 4.44 14.51 1.66
CA VAL A 83 3.10 14.17 1.17
C VAL A 83 2.89 14.84 -0.19
N ILE A 84 2.45 14.08 -1.19
CA ILE A 84 2.11 14.58 -2.53
C ILE A 84 0.72 14.09 -2.90
N ASP A 85 -0.13 15.02 -3.32
CA ASP A 85 -1.40 14.70 -3.96
C ASP A 85 -1.14 14.26 -5.41
N VAL A 86 -1.68 13.12 -5.80
CA VAL A 86 -1.46 12.53 -7.12
C VAL A 86 -2.74 11.89 -7.65
N GLU A 87 -3.04 12.16 -8.92
CA GLU A 87 -4.00 11.40 -9.70
C GLU A 87 -3.27 10.22 -10.37
N LEU A 88 -3.55 8.99 -9.93
CA LEU A 88 -2.85 7.80 -10.44
C LEU A 88 -3.23 7.47 -11.89
N LEU A 89 -4.37 7.98 -12.36
CA LEU A 89 -4.76 7.87 -13.77
C LEU A 89 -4.08 8.93 -14.66
N ASP A 90 -3.36 9.90 -14.07
CA ASP A 90 -2.53 10.85 -14.80
C ASP A 90 -1.08 10.31 -14.92
N PRO A 91 -0.66 9.84 -16.10
CA PRO A 91 0.67 9.28 -16.30
C PRO A 91 1.79 10.30 -16.09
N VAL A 92 1.54 11.59 -16.33
CA VAL A 92 2.54 12.65 -16.17
C VAL A 92 2.86 12.83 -14.69
N GLN A 93 1.83 12.90 -13.84
CA GLN A 93 2.03 12.99 -12.40
C GLN A 93 2.69 11.73 -11.84
N CYS A 94 2.32 10.54 -12.32
CA CYS A 94 2.96 9.28 -11.95
C CYS A 94 4.45 9.25 -12.31
N MET A 95 4.82 9.75 -13.50
CA MET A 95 6.23 9.87 -13.91
C MET A 95 7.00 10.84 -13.02
N THR A 96 6.46 12.03 -12.75
CA THR A 96 7.10 13.00 -11.85
C THR A 96 7.25 12.45 -10.42
N LEU A 97 6.24 11.73 -9.92
CA LEU A 97 6.28 11.11 -8.59
C LEU A 97 7.41 10.07 -8.47
N THR A 98 7.71 9.33 -9.55
CA THR A 98 8.63 8.18 -9.54
C THR A 98 10.04 8.49 -10.04
N GLU A 99 10.29 9.72 -10.51
CA GLU A 99 11.57 10.15 -11.09
C GLU A 99 12.77 9.91 -10.14
N ASP A 100 12.61 10.21 -8.85
CA ASP A 100 13.66 10.07 -7.85
C ASP A 100 13.31 9.08 -6.73
N VAL A 101 12.59 8.02 -7.06
CA VAL A 101 12.21 6.98 -6.11
C VAL A 101 13.00 5.70 -6.38
N ASP A 102 13.61 5.13 -5.33
CA ASP A 102 14.36 3.88 -5.44
C ASP A 102 13.45 2.66 -5.43
N SER A 103 12.35 2.73 -4.68
CA SER A 103 11.41 1.63 -4.52
C SER A 103 9.99 2.11 -4.20
N VAL A 104 9.01 1.33 -4.64
CA VAL A 104 7.59 1.62 -4.46
C VAL A 104 6.92 0.49 -3.70
N ILE A 105 6.23 0.83 -2.61
CA ILE A 105 5.23 -0.05 -1.99
C ILE A 105 3.85 0.37 -2.52
N TRP A 106 3.18 -0.55 -3.20
CA TRP A 106 1.85 -0.33 -3.77
C TRP A 106 0.77 -0.87 -2.83
N CYS A 107 0.04 0.03 -2.18
CA CYS A 107 -1.15 -0.27 -1.38
C CYS A 107 -2.41 0.43 -1.92
N ALA A 108 -2.33 1.01 -3.11
CA ALA A 108 -3.42 1.78 -3.69
C ALA A 108 -4.54 0.86 -4.20
N THR A 109 -5.77 1.32 -4.00
CA THR A 109 -6.94 0.56 -4.42
C THR A 109 -8.16 1.47 -4.54
N ASP A 110 -9.01 1.20 -5.53
CA ASP A 110 -10.30 1.86 -5.71
C ASP A 110 -11.36 1.36 -4.70
N PHE A 111 -10.99 0.42 -3.84
CA PHE A 111 -11.90 -0.32 -2.97
C PHE A 111 -11.72 0.03 -1.48
N ASN A 112 -12.77 -0.19 -0.71
CA ASN A 112 -12.85 -0.12 0.74
C ASN A 112 -13.55 -1.39 1.24
N GLY A 113 -12.77 -2.44 1.49
CA GLY A 113 -13.31 -3.80 1.65
C GLY A 113 -14.01 -4.25 0.36
N ASN A 114 -15.21 -4.81 0.48
CA ASN A 114 -16.00 -5.27 -0.67
C ASN A 114 -16.80 -4.16 -1.37
N LYS A 115 -16.49 -2.89 -1.09
CA LYS A 115 -17.23 -1.74 -1.62
C LYS A 115 -16.29 -0.78 -2.34
N PRO A 116 -16.61 -0.33 -3.56
CA PRO A 116 -15.85 0.73 -4.22
C PRO A 116 -15.91 2.03 -3.39
N ARG A 117 -14.80 2.77 -3.27
CA ARG A 117 -14.68 3.98 -2.43
C ARG A 117 -15.68 5.08 -2.79
N ALA A 118 -16.12 5.17 -4.03
CA ALA A 118 -17.15 6.11 -4.48
C ALA A 118 -18.56 5.88 -3.87
N VAL A 119 -18.75 4.82 -3.07
CA VAL A 119 -20.06 4.39 -2.53
C VAL A 119 -20.10 4.45 -1.00
N SER A 120 -19.03 4.93 -0.32
CA SER A 120 -19.00 4.99 1.15
C SER A 120 -19.80 6.15 1.78
N GLY A 121 -20.46 6.98 0.97
CA GLY A 121 -21.47 7.94 1.42
C GLY A 121 -22.89 7.37 1.23
N LEU A 122 -23.65 7.22 2.32
CA LEU A 122 -25.01 6.69 2.35
C LEU A 122 -25.95 7.35 1.32
N ASN A 123 -26.20 6.69 0.18
CA ASN A 123 -27.43 6.89 -0.61
C ASN A 123 -27.69 5.68 -1.53
N ILE A 124 -28.89 5.11 -1.48
CA ILE A 124 -29.30 3.94 -2.30
C ILE A 124 -29.24 4.27 -3.81
N ALA A 125 -29.37 5.55 -4.19
CA ALA A 125 -29.16 6.01 -5.57
C ALA A 125 -27.70 5.84 -6.07
N PHE A 126 -26.71 5.76 -5.17
CA PHE A 126 -25.31 5.52 -5.53
C PHE A 126 -24.99 4.03 -5.76
N LEU A 127 -25.85 3.10 -5.35
CA LEU A 127 -25.67 1.68 -5.65
C LEU A 127 -25.76 1.41 -7.16
N PHE A 128 -26.66 2.13 -7.87
CA PHE A 128 -26.74 2.11 -9.33
C PHE A 128 -25.58 2.87 -9.99
N ARG A 129 -25.13 3.98 -9.41
CA ARG A 129 -23.91 4.70 -9.85
C ARG A 129 -22.63 3.88 -9.62
N ALA A 130 -22.66 2.97 -8.66
CA ALA A 130 -21.58 2.05 -8.38
C ALA A 130 -21.44 0.96 -9.45
N VAL A 131 -22.56 0.55 -10.05
CA VAL A 131 -22.60 -0.37 -11.20
C VAL A 131 -22.29 0.37 -12.51
N ALA A 132 -22.39 1.70 -12.54
CA ALA A 132 -22.25 2.53 -13.75
C ALA A 132 -21.01 3.46 -13.77
N ALA A 133 -20.03 3.31 -12.88
CA ALA A 133 -18.82 4.13 -12.91
C ALA A 133 -17.75 3.46 -13.78
N PRO A 134 -17.47 3.98 -15.00
CA PRO A 134 -16.52 3.38 -15.95
C PRO A 134 -15.05 3.47 -15.49
N THR A 135 -14.80 4.09 -14.33
CA THR A 135 -13.45 4.31 -13.78
C THR A 135 -13.03 3.28 -12.74
N LYS A 136 -13.90 2.36 -12.31
CA LYS A 136 -13.68 1.48 -11.15
C LYS A 136 -12.74 0.31 -11.45
N GLY A 137 -11.58 0.26 -10.81
CA GLY A 137 -10.59 -0.78 -11.07
C GLY A 137 -9.49 -0.32 -12.03
N ARG A 138 -9.59 0.91 -12.54
CA ARG A 138 -8.53 1.52 -13.35
C ARG A 138 -7.29 1.79 -12.51
N VAL A 139 -7.42 2.06 -11.21
CA VAL A 139 -6.23 2.23 -10.36
C VAL A 139 -5.43 0.94 -10.25
N GLU A 140 -6.10 -0.21 -10.11
CA GLU A 140 -5.48 -1.54 -10.05
C GLU A 140 -4.70 -1.90 -11.32
N ILE A 141 -5.12 -1.37 -12.48
CA ILE A 141 -4.57 -1.70 -13.79
C ILE A 141 -3.77 -0.53 -14.37
N GLU A 142 -4.44 0.53 -14.80
CA GLU A 142 -3.83 1.71 -15.42
C GLU A 142 -2.96 2.50 -14.44
N GLY A 143 -3.44 2.69 -13.21
CA GLY A 143 -2.64 3.36 -12.17
C GLY A 143 -1.36 2.59 -11.84
N LEU A 144 -1.46 1.25 -11.78
CA LEU A 144 -0.31 0.38 -11.58
C LEU A 144 0.67 0.48 -12.76
N GLN A 145 0.18 0.40 -14.00
CA GLN A 145 1.00 0.56 -15.22
C GLN A 145 1.69 1.93 -15.27
N ASN A 146 1.01 3.00 -14.89
CA ASN A 146 1.56 4.35 -14.86
C ASN A 146 2.73 4.46 -13.89
N ILE A 147 2.59 3.93 -12.67
CA ILE A 147 3.67 3.94 -11.66
C ILE A 147 4.81 3.01 -12.06
N LEU A 148 4.53 1.82 -12.60
CA LEU A 148 5.57 0.89 -13.08
C LEU A 148 6.35 1.48 -14.26
N GLY A 149 5.66 2.11 -15.20
CA GLY A 149 6.26 2.84 -16.32
C GLY A 149 7.14 3.98 -15.85
N GLY A 150 6.64 4.79 -14.92
CA GLY A 150 7.42 5.87 -14.31
C GLY A 150 8.66 5.38 -13.59
N LEU A 151 8.54 4.36 -12.73
CA LEU A 151 9.67 3.77 -11.99
C LEU A 151 10.72 3.17 -12.94
N LYS A 152 10.28 2.44 -13.98
CA LYS A 152 11.18 1.87 -14.99
C LYS A 152 11.96 2.97 -15.70
N ASN A 153 11.27 4.04 -16.13
CA ASN A 153 11.89 5.18 -16.81
C ASN A 153 12.87 5.91 -15.89
N GLY A 154 12.50 6.17 -14.63
CA GLY A 154 13.37 6.80 -13.64
C GLY A 154 14.66 6.02 -13.42
N LYS A 155 14.57 4.70 -13.26
CA LYS A 155 15.74 3.81 -13.13
C LYS A 155 16.63 3.81 -14.37
N GLN A 156 16.02 3.75 -15.56
CA GLN A 156 16.76 3.77 -16.82
C GLN A 156 17.51 5.10 -17.00
N ASN A 157 16.86 6.22 -16.67
CA ASN A 157 17.47 7.55 -16.74
C ASN A 157 18.61 7.71 -15.74
N LYS A 158 18.44 7.26 -14.49
CA LYS A 158 19.50 7.26 -13.46
C LYS A 158 20.73 6.50 -13.97
N ARG A 159 20.53 5.31 -14.53
CA ARG A 159 21.61 4.50 -15.11
C ARG A 159 22.31 5.21 -16.27
N TRP A 160 21.55 5.77 -17.21
CA TRP A 160 22.09 6.49 -18.35
C TRP A 160 22.94 7.71 -17.93
N ASN A 161 22.50 8.44 -16.90
CA ASN A 161 23.25 9.58 -16.39
C ASN A 161 24.57 9.16 -15.73
N MET A 162 24.57 8.08 -14.93
CA MET A 162 25.80 7.54 -14.34
C MET A 162 26.81 7.09 -15.40
N GLU A 163 26.34 6.45 -16.48
CA GLU A 163 27.18 6.01 -17.60
C GLU A 163 27.82 7.21 -18.34
N ARG A 164 27.12 8.35 -18.45
CA ARG A 164 27.65 9.58 -19.07
C ARG A 164 28.63 10.34 -18.21
N GLU A 165 28.46 10.31 -16.89
CA GLU A 165 29.34 10.99 -15.93
C GLU A 165 30.66 10.23 -15.68
N GLY A 166 30.91 9.14 -16.41
CA GLY A 166 32.12 8.32 -16.25
C GLY A 166 32.10 7.47 -14.98
N GLY A 167 30.94 7.30 -14.35
CA GLY A 167 30.75 6.38 -13.25
C GLY A 167 31.01 4.95 -13.70
N GLN A 168 31.78 4.20 -12.90
CA GLN A 168 32.00 2.78 -13.14
C GLN A 168 30.64 2.07 -13.27
N SER A 169 30.43 1.36 -14.39
CA SER A 169 29.22 0.56 -14.57
C SER A 169 29.15 -0.46 -13.42
N VAL A 170 28.21 -0.25 -12.51
CA VAL A 170 27.96 -1.20 -11.44
C VAL A 170 27.44 -2.45 -12.13
N SER A 171 28.22 -3.53 -12.07
CA SER A 171 27.80 -4.83 -12.61
C SER A 171 26.41 -5.17 -12.07
N PRO A 172 25.48 -5.72 -12.88
CA PRO A 172 24.10 -6.00 -12.47
C PRO A 172 23.97 -7.12 -11.42
N LYS A 173 25.08 -7.53 -10.79
CA LYS A 173 25.21 -8.65 -9.85
C LYS A 173 25.37 -8.22 -8.39
N SER A 174 25.29 -6.94 -8.05
CA SER A 174 25.04 -6.57 -6.65
C SER A 174 23.55 -6.73 -6.38
N ASN A 175 23.19 -7.42 -5.28
CA ASN A 175 21.80 -7.62 -4.84
C ASN A 175 21.00 -6.34 -4.95
N ASN A 176 20.25 -6.19 -6.04
CA ASN A 176 19.44 -5.02 -6.26
C ASN A 176 18.23 -5.17 -5.34
N PRO A 177 17.97 -4.21 -4.44
CA PRO A 177 16.80 -4.26 -3.59
C PRO A 177 15.53 -4.38 -4.45
N ILE A 178 14.51 -4.99 -3.87
CA ILE A 178 13.19 -5.08 -4.49
C ILE A 178 12.69 -3.66 -4.66
N SER A 179 12.43 -3.27 -5.91
CA SER A 179 11.99 -1.91 -6.22
C SER A 179 10.49 -1.75 -6.30
N PHE A 180 9.77 -2.86 -6.25
CA PHE A 180 8.33 -2.83 -6.28
C PHE A 180 7.75 -3.93 -5.40
N VAL A 181 7.09 -3.53 -4.32
CA VAL A 181 6.30 -4.44 -3.47
C VAL A 181 4.84 -4.22 -3.81
N LEU A 182 4.22 -5.21 -4.45
CA LEU A 182 2.79 -5.20 -4.70
C LEU A 182 2.05 -5.85 -3.53
N VAL A 183 1.30 -5.04 -2.77
CA VAL A 183 0.36 -5.59 -1.79
C VAL A 183 -0.91 -5.98 -2.50
N SER A 184 -1.07 -7.28 -2.71
CA SER A 184 -2.25 -7.92 -3.27
C SER A 184 -3.07 -8.60 -2.16
N THR A 185 -4.06 -9.36 -2.57
CA THR A 185 -5.05 -10.00 -1.72
C THR A 185 -5.02 -11.52 -1.95
N ALA A 186 -4.99 -12.31 -0.88
CA ALA A 186 -5.14 -13.76 -0.98
C ALA A 186 -6.54 -14.17 -1.47
N GLU A 187 -6.64 -15.30 -2.17
CA GLU A 187 -7.88 -15.75 -2.82
C GLU A 187 -9.07 -15.87 -1.84
N ASP A 188 -8.81 -16.31 -0.61
CA ASP A 188 -9.83 -16.50 0.43
C ASP A 188 -10.00 -15.29 1.38
N ALA A 189 -9.30 -14.18 1.14
CA ALA A 189 -9.31 -13.06 2.08
C ALA A 189 -10.62 -12.24 2.07
N PHE A 190 -11.31 -12.21 0.93
CA PHE A 190 -12.59 -11.54 0.75
C PHE A 190 -13.58 -12.42 0.01
N ASP A 191 -14.87 -12.19 0.23
CA ASP A 191 -15.93 -12.79 -0.59
C ASP A 191 -15.85 -12.24 -2.03
N ASP A 192 -16.29 -13.04 -2.99
CA ASP A 192 -16.37 -12.60 -4.38
C ASP A 192 -17.39 -11.48 -4.53
N PHE A 193 -17.01 -10.39 -5.19
CA PHE A 193 -17.95 -9.35 -5.58
C PHE A 193 -17.56 -8.73 -6.93
N THR A 194 -18.58 -8.52 -7.76
CA THR A 194 -18.42 -8.03 -9.13
C THR A 194 -18.43 -6.51 -9.17
N THR A 195 -17.50 -5.96 -9.93
CA THR A 195 -17.41 -4.53 -10.25
C THR A 195 -17.73 -4.32 -11.74
N PRO A 196 -17.96 -3.08 -12.21
CA PRO A 196 -18.19 -2.83 -13.63
C PRO A 196 -17.03 -3.25 -14.56
N LEU A 197 -15.80 -3.33 -14.04
CA LEU A 197 -14.62 -3.81 -14.78
C LEU A 197 -14.29 -5.29 -14.51
N GLY A 198 -15.16 -6.03 -13.82
CA GLY A 198 -14.99 -7.46 -13.53
C GLY A 198 -14.94 -7.79 -12.04
N ASP A 199 -14.65 -9.04 -11.73
CA ASP A 199 -14.46 -9.52 -10.36
C ASP A 199 -13.25 -8.82 -9.71
N PHE A 200 -13.43 -8.32 -8.48
CA PHE A 200 -12.36 -7.67 -7.71
C PHE A 200 -11.11 -8.54 -7.60
N LYS A 201 -11.27 -9.86 -7.38
CA LYS A 201 -10.13 -10.78 -7.32
C LYS A 201 -9.48 -10.97 -8.68
N ALA A 202 -10.26 -10.93 -9.77
CA ALA A 202 -9.71 -10.94 -11.12
C ALA A 202 -8.84 -9.69 -11.38
N LEU A 203 -9.31 -8.48 -11.00
CA LEU A 203 -8.54 -7.25 -11.15
C LEU A 203 -7.21 -7.27 -10.38
N LYS A 204 -7.20 -7.81 -9.15
CA LYS A 204 -5.94 -7.98 -8.40
C LYS A 204 -5.00 -8.96 -9.08
N ARG A 205 -5.51 -10.08 -9.59
CA ARG A 205 -4.73 -11.07 -10.37
C ARG A 205 -4.19 -10.49 -11.67
N ASP A 206 -4.94 -9.63 -12.35
CA ASP A 206 -4.47 -8.92 -13.53
C ASP A 206 -3.35 -7.94 -13.18
N GLY A 207 -3.45 -7.21 -12.06
CA GLY A 207 -2.35 -6.38 -11.57
C GLY A 207 -1.09 -7.18 -11.25
N GLU A 208 -1.22 -8.35 -10.62
CA GLU A 208 -0.12 -9.29 -10.40
C GLU A 208 0.51 -9.76 -11.73
N ARG A 209 -0.33 -10.07 -12.72
CA ARG A 209 0.10 -10.50 -14.05
C ARG A 209 0.89 -9.41 -14.76
N ILE A 210 0.37 -8.18 -14.79
CA ILE A 210 1.02 -7.01 -15.40
C ILE A 210 2.42 -6.80 -14.82
N LEU A 211 2.57 -6.84 -13.50
CA LEU A 211 3.87 -6.66 -12.86
C LEU A 211 4.89 -7.72 -13.31
N ARG A 212 4.48 -8.99 -13.38
CA ARG A 212 5.37 -10.10 -13.75
C ARG A 212 5.68 -10.16 -15.24
N GLU A 213 4.67 -9.98 -16.09
CA GLU A 213 4.74 -10.25 -17.53
C GLU A 213 5.12 -9.00 -18.33
N ASP A 214 4.57 -7.84 -17.99
CA ASP A 214 4.75 -6.61 -18.78
C ASP A 214 5.97 -5.79 -18.31
N PHE A 215 6.41 -5.97 -17.07
CA PHE A 215 7.53 -5.23 -16.45
C PHE A 215 8.66 -6.14 -15.92
N PRO A 216 9.20 -7.10 -16.71
CA PRO A 216 10.19 -8.07 -16.23
C PRO A 216 11.53 -7.44 -15.80
N SER A 217 11.80 -6.20 -16.20
CA SER A 217 13.01 -5.45 -15.80
C SER A 217 12.91 -4.80 -14.42
N VAL A 218 11.73 -4.82 -13.79
CA VAL A 218 11.52 -4.25 -12.45
C VAL A 218 11.70 -5.36 -11.42
N SER A 219 12.71 -5.22 -10.53
CA SER A 219 12.84 -6.10 -9.36
C SER A 219 11.62 -5.93 -8.45
N HIS A 220 10.90 -7.00 -8.20
CA HIS A 220 9.61 -6.94 -7.52
C HIS A 220 9.36 -8.13 -6.59
N CYS A 221 8.38 -8.01 -5.70
CA CYS A 221 7.73 -9.12 -5.01
C CYS A 221 6.22 -8.85 -4.90
N ILE A 222 5.44 -9.92 -4.79
CA ILE A 222 3.98 -9.85 -4.63
C ILE A 222 3.61 -10.49 -3.30
N LEU A 223 3.03 -9.69 -2.40
CA LEU A 223 2.54 -10.13 -1.11
C LEU A 223 1.02 -10.25 -1.18
N GLN A 224 0.51 -11.49 -1.23
CA GLN A 224 -0.92 -11.78 -1.16
C GLN A 224 -1.34 -11.84 0.30
N MET A 225 -1.81 -10.72 0.83
CA MET A 225 -2.16 -10.62 2.25
C MET A 225 -3.42 -11.42 2.55
N ALA A 226 -3.38 -12.23 3.61
CA ALA A 226 -4.56 -12.85 4.19
C ALA A 226 -5.53 -11.81 4.77
N ARG A 227 -6.68 -12.27 5.24
CA ARG A 227 -7.73 -11.36 5.75
C ARG A 227 -7.24 -10.59 6.98
N TYR A 228 -7.32 -9.27 6.90
CA TYR A 228 -6.98 -8.40 8.04
C TYR A 228 -7.95 -8.57 9.21
N ASP A 229 -7.41 -8.79 10.40
CA ASP A 229 -8.21 -8.93 11.62
C ASP A 229 -7.47 -8.42 12.86
N GLU A 230 -7.71 -7.16 13.20
CA GLU A 230 -7.09 -6.48 14.36
C GLU A 230 -7.78 -6.84 15.69
N ASN A 231 -8.94 -7.49 15.66
CA ASN A 231 -9.68 -7.84 16.88
C ASN A 231 -9.22 -9.17 17.48
N PHE A 232 -8.72 -10.07 16.62
CA PHE A 232 -8.37 -11.44 17.01
C PHE A 232 -6.91 -11.81 16.73
N VAL A 233 -6.17 -10.98 15.99
CA VAL A 233 -4.73 -11.16 15.76
C VAL A 233 -3.99 -10.04 16.45
N ASP A 234 -3.21 -10.39 17.47
CA ASP A 234 -2.33 -9.45 18.17
C ASP A 234 -1.25 -8.90 17.23
N GLU A 235 -0.63 -7.78 17.61
CA GLU A 235 0.50 -7.19 16.89
C GLU A 235 1.82 -7.93 17.20
N ASP A 236 2.84 -7.73 16.36
CA ASP A 236 4.21 -8.24 16.55
C ASP A 236 4.29 -9.76 16.61
N LEU A 237 3.45 -10.44 15.82
CA LEU A 237 3.44 -11.90 15.72
C LEU A 237 4.31 -12.40 14.55
N ASP A 238 4.69 -13.68 14.64
CA ASP A 238 5.48 -14.35 13.61
C ASP A 238 4.70 -14.48 12.30
N ILE A 239 5.33 -14.04 11.20
CA ILE A 239 4.76 -14.04 9.86
C ILE A 239 5.15 -15.32 9.12
N GLN A 240 4.17 -15.93 8.49
CA GLN A 240 4.33 -17.13 7.67
C GLN A 240 4.16 -16.77 6.19
N PHE A 241 4.93 -17.45 5.35
CA PHE A 241 4.89 -17.34 3.90
C PHE A 241 4.51 -18.67 3.28
N ASP A 242 3.60 -18.63 2.32
CA ASP A 242 3.21 -19.81 1.55
C ASP A 242 3.27 -19.52 0.05
N GLU A 243 4.18 -20.18 -0.66
CA GLU A 243 4.33 -20.10 -2.12
C GLU A 243 3.34 -21.02 -2.86
N ASN A 244 2.82 -22.05 -2.20
CA ASN A 244 2.01 -23.12 -2.79
C ASN A 244 0.53 -23.06 -2.37
N ALA A 245 0.08 -21.90 -1.91
CA ALA A 245 -1.24 -21.68 -1.35
C ALA A 245 -2.36 -22.35 -2.18
N ALA A 246 -2.31 -22.38 -3.51
CA ALA A 246 -3.35 -23.02 -4.34
C ALA A 246 -3.70 -24.49 -4.00
N THR A 247 -2.83 -25.24 -3.30
CA THR A 247 -2.99 -26.68 -3.05
C THR A 247 -3.58 -27.07 -1.69
N ASP A 248 -3.74 -26.11 -0.77
CA ASP A 248 -4.13 -26.40 0.62
C ASP A 248 -5.66 -26.42 0.84
N ASP A 249 -6.14 -27.30 1.73
CA ASP A 249 -7.57 -27.53 2.01
C ASP A 249 -8.27 -26.24 2.44
N GLY A 250 -9.34 -25.84 1.73
CA GLY A 250 -9.96 -24.51 1.83
C GLY A 250 -10.54 -24.10 3.20
N VAL A 251 -10.54 -24.99 4.20
CA VAL A 251 -10.95 -24.68 5.58
C VAL A 251 -9.84 -23.97 6.36
N GLU A 252 -8.58 -24.35 6.15
CA GLU A 252 -7.43 -23.79 6.88
C GLU A 252 -7.09 -22.38 6.37
N LYS A 253 -7.15 -22.17 5.05
CA LYS A 253 -6.99 -20.85 4.42
C LYS A 253 -8.02 -19.83 4.88
N ARG A 254 -9.28 -20.24 5.04
CA ARG A 254 -10.34 -19.36 5.57
C ARG A 254 -10.08 -18.90 7.00
N ARG A 255 -9.16 -19.52 7.73
CA ARG A 255 -8.73 -19.11 9.08
C ARG A 255 -7.44 -18.29 9.08
N ARG A 256 -6.70 -18.22 7.96
CA ARG A 256 -5.50 -17.36 7.85
C ARG A 256 -5.92 -15.90 8.03
N ARG A 257 -5.26 -15.22 8.98
CA ARG A 257 -5.49 -13.82 9.33
C ARG A 257 -4.17 -13.12 9.54
N ILE A 258 -4.17 -11.79 9.46
CA ILE A 258 -3.00 -10.97 9.72
C ILE A 258 -3.40 -9.64 10.35
N ASN A 259 -2.61 -9.16 11.30
CA ASN A 259 -2.76 -7.81 11.82
C ASN A 259 -2.25 -6.80 10.78
N ARG A 260 -2.93 -5.65 10.59
CA ARG A 260 -2.50 -4.67 9.59
C ARG A 260 -1.13 -4.06 9.87
N ARG A 261 -0.71 -3.96 11.15
CA ARG A 261 0.61 -3.46 11.52
C ARG A 261 1.70 -4.46 11.14
N ASP A 262 1.47 -5.75 11.32
CA ASP A 262 2.38 -6.79 10.84
C ASP A 262 2.43 -6.84 9.30
N ALA A 263 1.29 -6.65 8.64
CA ALA A 263 1.23 -6.54 7.18
C ALA A 263 2.00 -5.30 6.66
N ALA A 264 1.98 -4.19 7.42
CA ALA A 264 2.75 -3.00 7.08
C ALA A 264 4.25 -3.23 7.28
N ARG A 265 4.63 -3.88 8.39
CA ARG A 265 6.00 -4.29 8.68
C ARG A 265 6.57 -5.15 7.54
N ILE A 266 5.87 -6.22 7.18
CA ILE A 266 6.36 -7.13 6.13
C ILE A 266 6.40 -6.50 4.74
N ALA A 267 5.48 -5.58 4.43
CA ALA A 267 5.54 -4.83 3.18
C ALA A 267 6.80 -3.95 3.07
N VAL A 268 7.35 -3.50 4.20
CA VAL A 268 8.60 -2.74 4.26
C VAL A 268 9.82 -3.67 4.24
N GLU A 269 9.84 -4.70 5.08
CA GLU A 269 10.94 -5.68 5.16
C GLU A 269 11.18 -6.38 3.82
N ALA A 270 10.11 -6.63 3.06
CA ALA A 270 10.18 -7.21 1.72
C ALA A 270 10.99 -6.38 0.71
N LEU A 271 11.24 -5.08 0.94
CA LEU A 271 12.11 -4.29 0.06
C LEU A 271 13.56 -4.79 0.05
N THR A 272 13.99 -5.39 1.16
CA THR A 272 15.37 -5.83 1.38
C THR A 272 15.52 -7.34 1.50
N ASP A 273 14.42 -8.11 1.48
CA ASP A 273 14.47 -9.57 1.56
C ASP A 273 14.71 -10.20 0.18
N GLU A 274 15.95 -10.64 -0.04
CA GLU A 274 16.37 -11.31 -1.26
C GLU A 274 15.62 -12.62 -1.53
N ASN A 275 15.10 -13.27 -0.48
CA ASN A 275 14.35 -14.52 -0.63
C ASN A 275 12.97 -14.30 -1.25
N LEU A 276 12.47 -13.05 -1.27
CA LEU A 276 11.19 -12.69 -1.87
C LEU A 276 11.33 -12.14 -3.30
N LEU A 277 12.56 -11.97 -3.79
CA LEU A 277 12.79 -11.38 -5.11
C LEU A 277 12.17 -12.23 -6.23
N GLY A 278 11.28 -11.61 -7.01
CA GLY A 278 10.54 -12.23 -8.10
C GLY A 278 9.43 -13.20 -7.65
N LYS A 279 9.17 -13.30 -6.34
CA LYS A 279 8.20 -14.25 -5.80
C LYS A 279 6.82 -13.66 -5.60
N LYS A 280 5.83 -14.55 -5.65
CA LYS A 280 4.47 -14.32 -5.18
C LYS A 280 4.22 -15.25 -3.99
N VAL A 281 3.89 -14.67 -2.84
CA VAL A 281 3.71 -15.39 -1.58
C VAL A 281 2.40 -14.99 -0.92
N GLU A 282 1.67 -15.93 -0.35
CA GLU A 282 0.63 -15.64 0.62
C GLU A 282 1.26 -15.32 1.97
N VAL A 283 0.75 -14.28 2.63
CA VAL A 283 1.29 -13.77 3.89
C VAL A 283 0.20 -13.75 4.96
N TYR A 284 0.48 -14.42 6.08
CA TYR A 284 -0.44 -14.52 7.21
C TYR A 284 0.31 -14.67 8.52
N THR A 285 -0.39 -14.45 9.62
CA THR A 285 0.13 -14.66 10.97
C THR A 285 -0.23 -16.07 11.44
N ALA A 286 0.72 -16.77 12.06
CA ALA A 286 0.44 -18.03 12.74
C ALA A 286 -0.42 -17.78 13.98
N LEU A 287 -1.72 -18.07 13.90
CA LEU A 287 -2.58 -18.07 15.09
C LEU A 287 -2.12 -19.20 16.01
N ARG A 288 -1.53 -18.86 17.17
CA ARG A 288 -1.31 -19.85 18.23
C ARG A 288 -2.67 -20.41 18.62
N GLY A 289 -2.85 -21.71 18.42
CA GLY A 289 -4.12 -22.39 18.69
C GLY A 289 -4.64 -22.03 20.08
N ARG A 290 -5.84 -21.44 20.13
CA ARG A 290 -6.69 -21.41 21.32
C ARG A 290 -7.71 -22.52 21.22
#